data_AF-A0A1C3TRB4-F1
#
_entry.id   AF-A0A1C3TRB4-F1
#
_cell.length_a   1.000
_cell.length_b   1.000
_cell.length_c   1.000
_cell.angle_alpha   90.00
_cell.angle_beta   90.00
_cell.angle_gamma   90.00
#
_symmetry.space_group_name_H-M   'P 1'
#
loop_
_entity.id
_entity.type
_entity.pdbx_description
1 polymer ?
#
loop_
_entity_poly.entity_id
_entity_poly.type
_entity_poly.pdbx_seq_one_letter_code
_entity_poly.pdbx_strand_id
1 'polypeptide(L)'
;MLNFLNAHLLRKKSGEPWPLRFDSYSFGARCYHVLRCSIVFAKQEHSNYWDKPSGAPYAPDWKDDWTGGFGSTEEFETRGFPSTVDIRWTAMDGVGRYVEIDLEKVFPGHLILHRVPKEEVFEYWAEKKRKIAEILLEVNDRTINVYMRAWILTNRLQSPDDPNLKVSRDDLILAWTKTY
;
A
#
# COMPACT_ATOMS: atom_id res chain seq x y z
N MET A 1 -7.82 -19.71 -19.70
CA MET A 1 -6.92 -18.65 -19.21
C MET A 1 -7.77 -17.42 -18.90
N LEU A 2 -7.95 -17.06 -17.63
CA LEU A 2 -8.61 -15.80 -17.29
C LEU A 2 -7.65 -14.65 -17.61
N ASN A 3 -8.16 -13.66 -18.34
CA ASN A 3 -7.40 -12.49 -18.75
C ASN A 3 -7.26 -11.55 -17.56
N PHE A 4 -6.09 -11.51 -16.91
CA PHE A 4 -5.84 -10.75 -15.69
C PHE A 4 -5.89 -9.22 -15.87
N LEU A 5 -5.87 -8.72 -17.11
CA LEU A 5 -5.87 -7.29 -17.40
C LEU A 5 -7.10 -6.53 -16.85
N ASN A 6 -8.21 -7.23 -16.59
CA ASN A 6 -9.47 -6.61 -16.14
C ASN A 6 -9.94 -7.16 -14.79
N ALA A 7 -9.05 -7.75 -13.98
CA ALA A 7 -9.42 -8.34 -12.69
C ALA A 7 -9.94 -7.30 -11.67
N HIS A 8 -9.52 -6.03 -11.79
CA HIS A 8 -10.06 -4.91 -11.01
C HIS A 8 -11.49 -4.52 -11.44
N LEU A 9 -11.83 -4.72 -12.72
CA LEU A 9 -13.17 -4.50 -13.27
C LEU A 9 -14.16 -5.63 -12.92
N LEU A 10 -13.71 -6.72 -12.29
CA LEU A 10 -14.60 -7.75 -11.75
C LEU A 10 -15.36 -7.14 -10.56
N ARG A 11 -16.46 -6.48 -10.90
CA ARG A 11 -17.39 -5.83 -9.98
C ARG A 11 -17.71 -6.80 -8.84
N LYS A 12 -17.50 -6.34 -7.61
CA LYS A 12 -17.90 -7.06 -6.39
C LYS A 12 -19.36 -7.50 -6.56
N LYS A 13 -19.61 -8.81 -6.64
CA LYS A 13 -20.99 -9.31 -6.53
C LYS A 13 -21.47 -8.93 -5.14
N SER A 14 -22.61 -8.24 -5.05
CA SER A 14 -23.19 -7.88 -3.77
C SER A 14 -23.41 -9.14 -2.93
N GLY A 15 -22.86 -9.19 -1.72
CA GLY A 15 -23.03 -10.31 -0.77
C GLY A 15 -21.86 -11.29 -0.68
N GLU A 16 -20.83 -11.18 -1.52
CA GLU A 16 -19.60 -11.98 -1.37
C GLU A 16 -18.40 -11.04 -1.15
N PRO A 17 -18.02 -10.74 0.10
CA PRO A 17 -16.93 -9.80 0.38
C PRO A 17 -15.54 -10.39 0.11
N TRP A 18 -15.45 -11.65 -0.28
CA TRP A 18 -14.20 -12.40 -0.41
C TRP A 18 -13.80 -12.65 -1.88
N PRO A 19 -12.50 -12.54 -2.23
CA PRO A 19 -11.43 -11.98 -1.40
C PRO A 19 -11.66 -10.49 -1.10
N LEU A 20 -11.15 -9.99 0.04
CA LEU A 20 -11.25 -8.57 0.38
C LEU A 20 -10.48 -7.75 -0.66
N ARG A 21 -11.14 -6.70 -1.16
CA ARG A 21 -10.55 -5.74 -2.10
C ARG A 21 -10.68 -4.33 -1.53
N PHE A 22 -9.73 -3.46 -1.87
CA PHE A 22 -9.78 -2.05 -1.50
C PHE A 22 -10.44 -1.22 -2.59
N ASP A 23 -11.24 -0.25 -2.17
CA ASP A 23 -11.99 0.67 -3.04
C ASP A 23 -11.28 2.03 -3.17
N SER A 24 -10.19 2.22 -2.44
CA SER A 24 -9.37 3.43 -2.43
C SER A 24 -8.01 3.12 -1.83
N TYR A 25 -7.07 4.03 -2.05
CA TYR A 25 -5.76 3.94 -1.45
C TYR A 25 -5.28 5.28 -0.90
N SER A 26 -4.33 5.22 0.02
CA SER A 26 -3.37 6.29 0.26
C SER A 26 -1.97 5.81 -0.14
N PHE A 27 -1.10 6.74 -0.52
CA PHE A 27 0.27 6.47 -0.92
C PHE A 27 1.24 7.30 -0.08
N GLY A 28 2.30 6.64 0.39
CA GLY A 28 3.42 7.28 1.06
C GLY A 28 4.72 6.68 0.57
N ALA A 29 5.75 7.50 0.41
CA ALA A 29 7.06 7.03 0.00
C ALA A 29 8.17 7.55 0.91
N ARG A 30 9.21 6.74 1.12
CA ARG A 30 10.42 7.12 1.85
C ARG A 30 11.66 6.63 1.08
N CYS A 31 12.75 7.39 1.19
CA CYS A 31 14.06 6.96 0.71
C CYS A 31 15.05 6.95 1.88
N TYR A 32 15.87 5.91 1.95
CA TYR A 32 16.91 5.71 2.97
C TYR A 32 18.17 5.15 2.31
N HIS A 33 19.33 5.47 2.88
CA HIS A 33 20.64 5.04 2.36
C HIS A 33 20.77 5.26 0.85
N VAL A 34 20.42 6.46 0.38
CA VAL A 34 20.61 6.84 -1.03
C VAL A 34 21.27 8.21 -1.09
N LEU A 35 22.03 8.45 -2.16
CA LEU A 35 22.67 9.73 -2.41
C LEU A 35 21.69 10.74 -3.01
N ARG A 36 20.72 10.26 -3.81
CA ARG A 36 19.61 11.02 -4.39
C ARG A 36 18.42 10.10 -4.65
N CYS A 37 17.21 10.62 -4.62
CA CYS A 37 15.97 9.87 -4.81
C CYS A 37 14.83 10.76 -5.32
N SER A 38 14.15 10.31 -6.37
CA SER A 38 12.91 10.87 -6.91
C SER A 38 11.92 9.72 -7.09
N ILE A 39 10.72 9.90 -6.56
CA ILE A 39 9.63 8.92 -6.59
C ILE A 39 8.40 9.67 -7.10
N VAL A 40 8.09 9.48 -8.38
CA VAL A 40 6.97 10.16 -9.02
C VAL A 40 5.81 9.20 -9.17
N PHE A 41 4.65 9.56 -8.62
CA PHE A 41 3.41 8.81 -8.77
C PHE A 41 2.25 9.78 -8.98
N ALA A 42 1.38 9.48 -9.95
CA ALA A 42 0.29 10.36 -10.35
C ALA A 42 0.75 11.80 -10.69
N LYS A 43 1.93 11.91 -11.33
CA LYS A 43 2.60 13.19 -11.69
C LYS A 43 3.03 14.04 -10.48
N GLN A 44 3.06 13.48 -9.28
CA GLN A 44 3.52 14.17 -8.07
C GLN A 44 4.81 13.53 -7.55
N GLU A 45 5.74 14.37 -7.08
CA GLU A 45 6.96 13.94 -6.42
C GLU A 45 6.68 13.61 -4.95
N HIS A 46 7.14 12.45 -4.49
CA HIS A 46 6.94 11.94 -3.13
C HIS A 46 8.25 11.81 -2.33
N SER A 47 9.38 12.26 -2.89
CA SER A 47 10.68 12.30 -2.23
C SER A 47 11.18 13.74 -2.01
N ASN A 48 11.78 13.96 -0.84
CA ASN A 48 12.48 15.22 -0.50
C ASN A 48 14.00 15.15 -0.72
N TYR A 49 14.49 14.12 -1.42
CA TYR A 49 15.92 13.80 -1.55
C TYR A 49 16.42 13.84 -3.00
N TRP A 50 15.81 14.64 -3.87
CA TRP A 50 16.17 14.71 -5.28
C TRP A 50 17.57 15.31 -5.52
N ASP A 51 18.08 16.14 -4.62
CA ASP A 51 19.39 16.81 -4.70
C ASP A 51 20.36 16.48 -3.55
N LYS A 52 19.91 15.76 -2.52
CA LYS A 52 20.69 15.49 -1.30
C LYS A 52 20.57 14.04 -0.81
N PRO A 53 21.56 13.53 -0.07
CA PRO A 53 21.48 12.21 0.55
C PRO A 53 20.35 12.10 1.56
N SER A 54 19.76 10.91 1.69
CA SER A 54 18.67 10.65 2.63
C SER A 54 19.11 10.26 4.04
N GLY A 55 20.29 9.65 4.17
CA GLY A 55 20.77 9.09 5.43
C GLY A 55 20.02 7.83 5.87
N ALA A 56 20.26 7.40 7.10
CA ALA A 56 19.59 6.25 7.70
C ALA A 56 18.15 6.61 8.16
N PRO A 57 17.28 5.62 8.39
CA PRO A 57 16.03 5.85 9.10
C PRO A 57 16.23 6.55 10.45
N TYR A 58 15.25 7.37 10.84
CA TYR A 58 15.34 8.21 12.03
C TYR A 58 15.31 7.41 13.34
N ALA A 59 14.72 6.22 13.31
CA ALA A 59 14.64 5.28 14.42
C ALA A 59 14.50 3.83 13.88
N PRO A 60 14.80 2.79 14.67
CA PRO A 60 14.63 1.39 14.23
C PRO A 60 13.18 1.00 13.91
N ASP A 61 12.23 1.58 14.64
CA ASP A 61 10.78 1.33 14.60
C ASP A 61 10.01 2.36 13.74
N TRP A 62 10.71 3.13 12.90
CA TRP A 62 10.14 4.19 12.08
C TRP A 62 8.97 3.78 11.17
N LYS A 63 8.78 2.48 10.93
CA LYS A 63 7.68 1.93 10.13
C LYS A 63 6.35 1.86 10.90
N ASP A 64 6.39 1.96 12.22
CA ASP A 64 5.21 1.81 13.08
C ASP A 64 4.23 2.97 12.93
N ASP A 65 4.74 4.19 12.69
CA ASP A 65 3.95 5.40 12.47
C ASP A 65 3.88 5.84 11.00
N TRP A 66 4.42 5.04 10.08
CA TRP A 66 4.47 5.39 8.67
C TRP A 66 3.09 5.24 8.01
N THR A 67 2.58 6.36 7.51
CA THR A 67 1.28 6.46 6.81
C THR A 67 1.43 7.08 5.42
N GLY A 68 0.39 6.92 4.59
CA GLY A 68 0.30 7.51 3.24
C GLY A 68 -0.43 8.86 3.25
N GLY A 69 0.20 9.90 2.69
CA GLY A 69 -0.38 11.25 2.61
C GLY A 69 -1.13 11.55 1.30
N PHE A 70 -0.91 10.77 0.24
CA PHE A 70 -1.51 11.01 -1.08
C PHE A 70 -2.69 10.08 -1.34
N GLY A 71 -3.91 10.62 -1.39
CA GLY A 71 -5.13 9.83 -1.56
C GLY A 71 -5.50 9.54 -3.02
N SER A 72 -6.16 8.40 -3.24
CA SER A 72 -6.83 8.06 -4.50
C SER A 72 -8.02 8.98 -4.79
N THR A 73 -8.37 9.13 -6.07
CA THR A 73 -9.61 9.79 -6.51
C THR A 73 -10.75 8.78 -6.66
N GLU A 74 -11.98 9.28 -6.87
CA GLU A 74 -13.15 8.44 -7.19
C GLU A 74 -12.97 7.62 -8.47
N GLU A 75 -12.05 8.03 -9.37
CA GLU A 75 -11.79 7.31 -10.61
C GLU A 75 -11.10 5.95 -10.37
N PHE A 76 -10.39 5.78 -9.25
CA PHE A 76 -9.61 4.59 -8.94
C PHE A 76 -10.43 3.30 -9.03
N GLU A 77 -11.64 3.28 -8.47
CA GLU A 77 -12.51 2.09 -8.48
C GLU A 77 -12.83 1.63 -9.91
N THR A 78 -12.87 2.55 -10.87
CA THR A 78 -13.26 2.26 -12.26
C THR A 78 -12.08 2.13 -13.23
N ARG A 79 -10.95 2.77 -12.93
CA ARG A 79 -9.80 2.85 -13.84
C ARG A 79 -8.51 2.25 -13.29
N GLY A 80 -8.48 1.88 -12.01
CA GLY A 80 -7.28 1.40 -11.35
C GLY A 80 -6.30 2.54 -11.00
N PHE A 81 -5.05 2.18 -10.78
CA PHE A 81 -4.00 3.15 -10.47
C PHE A 81 -3.77 4.14 -11.63
N PRO A 82 -3.56 5.44 -11.35
CA PRO A 82 -3.49 6.48 -12.38
C PRO A 82 -2.18 6.44 -13.21
N SER A 83 -1.15 5.76 -12.73
CA SER A 83 0.15 5.61 -13.40
C SER A 83 0.98 4.48 -12.75
N THR A 84 2.12 4.16 -13.33
CA THR A 84 3.23 3.53 -12.60
C THR A 84 3.80 4.47 -11.54
N VAL A 85 4.56 3.91 -10.60
CA VAL A 85 5.46 4.69 -9.75
C VAL A 85 6.84 4.72 -10.41
N ASP A 86 7.27 5.89 -10.84
CA ASP A 86 8.53 6.10 -11.52
C ASP A 86 9.60 6.45 -10.47
N ILE A 87 10.64 5.63 -10.37
CA ILE A 87 11.65 5.74 -9.32
C ILE A 87 13.01 5.95 -9.96
N ARG A 88 13.65 7.07 -9.62
CA ARG A 88 15.04 7.38 -9.97
C ARG A 88 15.83 7.57 -8.70
N TRP A 89 16.92 6.84 -8.54
CA TRP A 89 17.74 6.98 -7.34
C TRP A 89 19.20 6.67 -7.61
N THR A 90 20.08 7.20 -6.76
CA THR A 90 21.49 6.85 -6.72
C THR A 90 21.74 6.14 -5.40
N ALA A 91 22.07 4.86 -5.46
CA ALA A 91 22.31 4.04 -4.26
C ALA A 91 23.68 4.39 -3.62
N MET A 92 24.03 3.73 -2.51
CA MET A 92 25.29 4.02 -1.81
C MET A 92 26.54 3.62 -2.59
N ASP A 93 26.38 2.76 -3.60
CA ASP A 93 27.43 2.42 -4.56
C ASP A 93 27.72 3.53 -5.59
N GLY A 94 26.97 4.63 -5.55
CA GLY A 94 27.10 5.75 -6.47
C GLY A 94 26.45 5.53 -7.84
N VAL A 95 25.85 4.37 -8.08
CA VAL A 95 25.23 4.04 -9.37
C VAL A 95 23.78 4.53 -9.41
N GLY A 96 23.49 5.35 -10.43
CA GLY A 96 22.14 5.81 -10.75
C GLY A 96 21.28 4.68 -11.35
N ARG A 97 20.04 4.57 -10.89
CA ARG A 97 19.08 3.55 -11.31
C ARG A 97 17.73 4.18 -11.63
N TYR A 98 16.99 3.49 -12.49
CA TYR A 98 15.63 3.83 -12.87
C TYR A 98 14.77 2.56 -12.90
N VAL A 99 13.56 2.63 -12.36
CA VAL A 99 12.54 1.61 -12.57
C VAL A 99 11.15 2.19 -12.48
N GLU A 100 10.21 1.52 -13.14
CA GLU A 100 8.77 1.77 -13.03
C GLU A 100 8.13 0.60 -12.26
N ILE A 101 7.38 0.91 -11.22
CA ILE A 101 6.60 -0.07 -10.46
C ILE A 101 5.13 0.04 -10.87
N ASP A 102 4.61 -1.05 -11.40
CA ASP A 102 3.20 -1.19 -11.76
C ASP A 102 2.42 -1.73 -10.56
N LEU A 103 1.67 -0.86 -9.88
CA LEU A 103 0.90 -1.21 -8.69
C LEU A 103 -0.27 -2.17 -8.99
N GLU A 104 -0.76 -2.23 -10.24
CA GLU A 104 -1.75 -3.24 -10.64
C GLU A 104 -1.14 -4.64 -10.64
N LYS A 105 0.16 -4.76 -10.92
CA LYS A 105 0.90 -6.03 -10.81
C LYS A 105 1.25 -6.40 -9.37
N VAL A 106 1.54 -5.40 -8.53
CA VAL A 106 1.80 -5.62 -7.10
C VAL A 106 0.53 -6.05 -6.37
N PHE A 107 -0.61 -5.44 -6.71
CA PHE A 107 -1.91 -5.69 -6.08
C PHE A 107 -2.95 -6.14 -7.11
N PRO A 108 -2.84 -7.37 -7.65
CA PRO A 108 -3.70 -7.83 -8.73
C PRO A 108 -5.18 -7.84 -8.32
N GLY A 109 -5.99 -7.03 -8.98
CA GLY A 109 -7.41 -6.85 -8.66
C GLY A 109 -7.64 -6.17 -7.31
N HIS A 110 -6.68 -5.38 -6.83
CA HIS A 110 -6.80 -4.57 -5.61
C HIS A 110 -7.06 -5.43 -4.36
N LEU A 111 -6.41 -6.59 -4.28
CA LEU A 111 -6.53 -7.48 -3.12
C LEU A 111 -5.94 -6.82 -1.87
N ILE A 112 -6.68 -6.91 -0.76
CA ILE A 112 -6.18 -6.53 0.56
C ILE A 112 -5.36 -7.67 1.13
N LEU A 113 -4.10 -7.38 1.46
CA LEU A 113 -3.25 -8.27 2.23
C LEU A 113 -3.54 -8.07 3.71
N HIS A 114 -3.86 -9.15 4.43
CA HIS A 114 -4.07 -9.13 5.88
C HIS A 114 -3.78 -10.50 6.51
N ARG A 115 -3.61 -10.52 7.83
CA ARG A 115 -3.38 -11.75 8.63
C ARG A 115 -4.59 -12.21 9.43
N VAL A 116 -5.70 -11.48 9.35
CA VAL A 116 -6.95 -11.80 10.08
C VAL A 116 -7.62 -13.03 9.45
N PRO A 117 -7.93 -14.10 10.21
CA PRO A 117 -8.72 -15.21 9.70
C PRO A 117 -10.10 -14.75 9.22
N LYS A 118 -10.64 -15.38 8.17
CA LYS A 118 -11.91 -14.98 7.55
C LYS A 118 -13.06 -14.98 8.57
N GLU A 119 -13.07 -15.95 9.47
CA GLU A 119 -14.08 -16.16 10.51
C GLU A 119 -14.02 -15.09 11.61
N GLU A 120 -12.89 -14.39 11.73
CA GLU A 120 -12.71 -13.30 12.69
C GLU A 120 -13.04 -11.92 12.07
N VAL A 121 -13.20 -11.81 10.76
CA VAL A 121 -13.54 -10.55 10.12
C VAL A 121 -15.01 -10.19 10.39
N PHE A 122 -15.27 -8.94 10.77
CA PHE A 122 -16.62 -8.46 10.96
C PHE A 122 -17.36 -8.33 9.61
N GLU A 123 -18.33 -9.21 9.40
CA GLU A 123 -19.03 -9.38 8.12
C GLU A 123 -19.68 -8.09 7.59
N TYR A 124 -20.38 -7.34 8.44
CA TYR A 124 -20.99 -6.07 8.03
C TYR A 124 -19.95 -5.06 7.50
N TRP A 125 -18.77 -4.98 8.14
CA TRP A 125 -17.67 -4.15 7.64
C TRP A 125 -17.14 -4.66 6.30
N ALA A 126 -16.89 -5.97 6.20
CA ALA A 126 -16.39 -6.63 4.99
C ALA A 126 -17.34 -6.45 3.79
N GLU A 127 -18.65 -6.44 4.02
CA GLU A 127 -19.63 -6.25 2.96
C GLU A 127 -19.86 -4.79 2.61
N LYS A 128 -20.16 -3.95 3.61
CA LYS A 128 -20.84 -2.66 3.41
C LYS A 128 -19.94 -1.44 3.52
N LYS A 129 -18.78 -1.54 4.18
CA LYS A 129 -17.90 -0.38 4.39
C LYS A 129 -16.93 -0.21 3.23
N ARG A 130 -16.49 1.03 2.96
CA ARG A 130 -15.38 1.27 2.04
C ARG A 130 -14.08 0.76 2.67
N LYS A 131 -13.20 0.15 1.88
CA LYS A 131 -11.89 -0.29 2.33
C LYS A 131 -10.81 0.57 1.69
N ILE A 132 -9.85 0.96 2.50
CA ILE A 132 -8.72 1.80 2.10
C ILE A 132 -7.46 0.98 2.32
N ALA A 133 -6.60 0.90 1.30
CA ALA A 133 -5.25 0.37 1.44
C ALA A 133 -4.26 1.53 1.58
N GLU A 134 -3.43 1.52 2.62
CA GLU A 134 -2.26 2.38 2.67
C GLU A 134 -1.10 1.67 1.98
N ILE A 135 -0.68 2.20 0.84
CA ILE A 135 0.41 1.69 0.04
C ILE A 135 1.66 2.49 0.37
N LEU A 136 2.68 1.80 0.87
CA LEU A 136 3.86 2.43 1.43
C LEU A 136 5.10 1.93 0.69
N LEU A 137 5.82 2.83 -0.01
CA LEU A 137 6.97 2.49 -0.82
C LEU A 137 8.28 2.98 -0.19
N GLU A 138 9.24 2.07 0.00
CA GLU A 138 10.56 2.37 0.54
C GLU A 138 11.62 2.08 -0.53
N VAL A 139 12.44 3.08 -0.84
CA VAL A 139 13.72 2.88 -1.53
C VAL A 139 14.81 2.89 -0.48
N ASN A 140 15.52 1.79 -0.30
CA ASN A 140 16.56 1.63 0.71
C ASN A 140 17.83 1.04 0.08
N ASP A 141 18.82 1.90 -0.17
CA ASP A 141 20.02 1.58 -0.95
C ASP A 141 19.65 0.97 -2.33
N ARG A 142 19.93 -0.31 -2.54
CA ARG A 142 19.62 -1.02 -3.79
C ARG A 142 18.29 -1.76 -3.78
N THR A 143 17.55 -1.71 -2.67
CA THR A 143 16.31 -2.46 -2.49
C THR A 143 15.12 -1.53 -2.52
N ILE A 144 14.07 -1.93 -3.23
CA ILE A 144 12.77 -1.29 -3.18
C ILE A 144 11.80 -2.25 -2.51
N ASN A 145 11.07 -1.76 -1.50
CA ASN A 145 10.02 -2.48 -0.82
C ASN A 145 8.68 -1.75 -1.03
N VAL A 146 7.63 -2.52 -1.31
CA VAL A 146 6.25 -2.02 -1.31
C VAL A 146 5.49 -2.76 -0.22
N TYR A 147 4.92 -2.00 0.70
CA TYR A 147 4.12 -2.49 1.79
C TYR A 147 2.65 -2.09 1.62
N MET A 148 1.78 -2.82 2.31
CA MET A 148 0.38 -2.48 2.50
C MET A 148 0.05 -2.47 3.99
N ARG A 149 -0.70 -1.47 4.44
CA ARG A 149 -1.57 -1.56 5.63
C ARG A 149 -3.02 -1.47 5.17
N ALA A 150 -3.91 -2.18 5.85
CA ALA A 150 -5.34 -2.03 5.65
C ALA A 150 -6.05 -2.26 6.97
N TRP A 151 -6.99 -1.37 7.30
CA TRP A 151 -7.78 -1.49 8.52
C TRP A 151 -8.79 -2.62 8.39
N ILE A 152 -8.59 -3.72 9.11
CA ILE A 152 -9.48 -4.88 9.16
C ILE A 152 -10.22 -4.89 10.49
N LEU A 153 -11.54 -4.68 10.44
CA LEU A 153 -12.37 -4.74 11.62
C LEU A 153 -12.71 -6.20 11.96
N THR A 154 -12.44 -6.61 13.19
CA THR A 154 -12.68 -7.99 13.66
C THR A 154 -14.02 -8.11 14.39
N ASN A 155 -14.51 -9.33 14.57
CA ASN A 155 -15.71 -9.61 15.35
C ASN A 155 -15.50 -9.44 16.88
N ARG A 156 -14.24 -9.34 17.34
CA ARG A 156 -13.87 -9.21 18.75
C ARG A 156 -14.20 -7.82 19.28
N LEU A 157 -14.78 -7.75 20.47
CA LEU A 157 -15.03 -6.49 21.17
C LEU A 157 -13.72 -5.94 21.75
N GLN A 158 -13.54 -4.63 21.63
CA GLN A 158 -12.43 -3.91 22.26
C GLN A 158 -12.68 -3.73 23.76
N SER A 159 -13.95 -3.52 24.15
CA SER A 159 -14.40 -3.49 25.53
C SER A 159 -15.68 -4.31 25.68
N PRO A 160 -15.84 -5.12 26.75
CA PRO A 160 -17.11 -5.79 27.04
C PRO A 160 -18.28 -4.83 27.22
N ASP A 161 -18.02 -3.59 27.66
CA ASP A 161 -19.04 -2.60 28.05
C ASP A 161 -19.60 -1.79 26.87
N ASP A 162 -18.93 -1.81 25.71
CA ASP A 162 -19.41 -1.16 24.49
C ASP A 162 -19.41 -2.14 23.30
N PRO A 163 -20.57 -2.69 22.93
CA PRO A 163 -20.68 -3.66 21.84
C PRO A 163 -20.39 -3.06 20.45
N ASN A 164 -20.28 -1.72 20.35
CA ASN A 164 -19.94 -1.03 19.11
C ASN A 164 -18.43 -0.88 18.90
N LEU A 165 -17.63 -0.96 19.98
CA LEU A 165 -16.18 -0.90 19.89
C LEU A 165 -15.63 -2.29 19.60
N LYS A 166 -15.15 -2.47 18.37
CA LYS A 166 -14.54 -3.71 17.89
C LYS A 166 -13.04 -3.53 17.71
N VAL A 167 -12.28 -4.58 18.00
CA VAL A 167 -10.83 -4.60 17.75
C VAL A 167 -10.60 -4.55 16.25
N SER A 168 -9.65 -3.72 15.84
CA SER A 168 -9.15 -3.70 14.47
C SER A 168 -7.69 -4.09 14.38
N ARG A 169 -7.29 -4.56 13.19
CA ARG A 169 -5.89 -4.82 12.86
C ARG A 169 -5.52 -4.10 11.58
N ASP A 170 -4.28 -3.62 11.52
CA ASP A 170 -3.73 -2.82 10.43
C ASP A 170 -2.25 -3.18 10.19
N ASP A 171 -1.96 -4.49 10.26
CA ASP A 171 -0.62 -5.05 10.11
C ASP A 171 0.10 -4.51 8.85
N LEU A 172 1.35 -4.09 8.99
CA LEU A 172 2.21 -3.76 7.85
C LEU A 172 2.68 -5.05 7.16
N ILE A 173 2.29 -5.25 5.90
CA ILE A 173 2.63 -6.44 5.13
C ILE A 173 3.50 -6.05 3.95
N LEU A 174 4.65 -6.69 3.80
CA LEU A 174 5.50 -6.58 2.61
C LEU A 174 4.79 -7.27 1.44
N ALA A 175 4.31 -6.47 0.49
CA ALA A 175 3.61 -6.94 -0.70
C ALA A 175 4.58 -7.33 -1.82
N TRP A 176 5.68 -6.58 -1.95
CA TRP A 176 6.67 -6.79 -3.00
C TRP A 176 8.03 -6.25 -2.58
N THR A 177 9.10 -6.92 -3.01
CA THR A 177 10.47 -6.47 -2.80
C THR A 177 11.36 -6.84 -3.97
N LYS A 178 12.35 -6.00 -4.29
CA LYS A 178 13.39 -6.31 -5.25
C LYS A 178 14.67 -5.53 -4.98
N THR A 179 15.81 -6.20 -5.14
CA THR A 179 17.14 -5.61 -5.08
C THR A 179 17.76 -5.49 -6.48
N TYR A 180 18.48 -4.39 -6.73
CA TYR A 180 19.10 -4.00 -8.00
C TYR A 180 20.63 -3.79 -7.88
#